data_AF-A0A3A8HCW4-F1
#
_entry.id   AF-A0A3A8HCW4-F1
#
_cell.length_a   1.000
_cell.length_b   1.000
_cell.length_c   1.000
_cell.angle_alpha   90.00
_cell.angle_beta   90.00
_cell.angle_gamma   90.00
#
_symmetry.space_group_name_H-M   'P 1'
#
loop_
_entity.id
_entity.type
_entity.pdbx_description
1 polymer ?
#
loop_
_entity_poly.entity_id
_entity_poly.type
_entity_poly.pdbx_seq_one_letter_code
_entity_poly.pdbx_strand_id
1 'polypeptide(L)'
;MLTIDALHLRLPAGFERRADTLVRLVARELSRVHVVDEGTHHVPSAHLSLHVDLSLPDGEVASRIAHALVTHVRGAVETGRAEEEGGRGW
;
A
#
# COMPACT_ATOMS: atom_id res chain seq x y z
N MET A 1 -1.36 3.43 -13.77
CA MET A 1 -2.55 2.92 -13.06
C MET A 1 -2.08 1.93 -12.01
N LEU A 2 -2.46 2.08 -10.73
CA LEU A 2 -2.11 1.11 -9.69
C LEU A 2 -3.17 0.01 -9.63
N THR A 3 -2.78 -1.23 -9.82
CA THR A 3 -3.63 -2.41 -9.65
C THR A 3 -3.12 -3.24 -8.49
N ILE A 4 -4.05 -3.68 -7.63
CA ILE A 4 -3.74 -4.53 -6.48
C ILE A 4 -4.61 -5.77 -6.61
N ASP A 5 -3.97 -6.90 -6.94
CA ASP A 5 -4.68 -8.17 -7.14
C ASP A 5 -5.23 -8.72 -5.83
N ALA A 6 -4.46 -8.59 -4.74
CA ALA A 6 -4.87 -9.00 -3.42
C ALA A 6 -4.26 -8.09 -2.34
N LEU A 7 -5.09 -7.69 -1.38
CA LEU A 7 -4.67 -7.01 -0.16
C LEU A 7 -5.05 -7.87 1.05
N HIS A 8 -4.05 -8.43 1.72
CA HIS A 8 -4.25 -9.18 2.95
C HIS A 8 -3.94 -8.29 4.16
N LEU A 9 -4.97 -7.98 4.95
CA LEU A 9 -4.81 -7.22 6.20
C LEU A 9 -4.90 -8.17 7.39
N ARG A 10 -3.84 -8.21 8.21
CA ARG A 10 -3.87 -8.85 9.52
C ARG A 10 -4.16 -7.75 10.55
N LEU A 11 -5.40 -7.74 11.04
CA LEU A 11 -5.83 -6.77 12.05
C LEU A 11 -5.67 -7.39 13.45
N PRO A 12 -5.29 -6.58 14.46
CA PRO A 12 -5.25 -7.06 15.84
C PRO A 12 -6.67 -7.34 16.37
N ALA A 13 -6.75 -8.09 17.46
CA ALA A 13 -8.01 -8.38 18.13
C ALA A 13 -8.78 -7.09 18.47
N GLY A 14 -10.10 -7.10 18.31
CA GLY A 14 -10.98 -5.95 18.52
C GLY A 14 -11.35 -5.19 17.23
N PHE A 15 -10.71 -5.48 16.10
CA PHE A 15 -11.06 -4.91 14.79
C PHE A 15 -12.02 -5.78 13.97
N GLU A 16 -12.47 -6.93 14.47
CA GLU A 16 -13.24 -7.94 13.72
C GLU A 16 -14.52 -7.32 13.13
N ARG A 17 -15.22 -6.49 13.92
CA ARG A 17 -16.45 -5.82 13.48
C ARG A 17 -16.22 -4.65 12.51
N ARG A 18 -14.98 -4.19 12.40
CA ARG A 18 -14.57 -3.02 11.60
C ARG A 18 -13.84 -3.42 10.31
N ALA A 19 -13.34 -4.65 10.24
CA ALA A 19 -12.50 -5.16 9.16
C ALA A 19 -13.10 -4.89 7.78
N ASP A 20 -14.38 -5.21 7.61
CA ASP A 20 -15.11 -5.04 6.35
C ASP A 20 -15.22 -3.57 5.90
N THR A 21 -15.43 -2.66 6.86
CA THR A 21 -15.47 -1.21 6.61
C THR A 21 -14.09 -0.69 6.27
N LEU A 22 -13.06 -1.12 7.01
CA LEU A 22 -11.68 -0.74 6.79
C LEU A 22 -11.19 -1.14 5.40
N VAL A 23 -11.46 -2.37 4.96
CA VAL A 23 -11.09 -2.83 3.60
C VAL A 23 -11.71 -1.94 2.53
N ARG A 24 -13.01 -1.62 2.65
CA ARG A 24 -13.70 -0.72 1.71
C ARG A 24 -13.12 0.69 1.69
N LEU A 25 -12.81 1.24 2.86
CA LEU A 25 -12.21 2.57 2.96
C LEU A 25 -10.79 2.59 2.41
N VAL A 26 -9.98 1.57 2.68
CA VAL A 26 -8.63 1.45 2.12
C VAL A 26 -8.69 1.38 0.60
N ALA A 27 -9.58 0.57 0.02
CA ALA A 27 -9.78 0.50 -1.42
C ALA A 27 -10.18 1.87 -2.01
N ARG A 28 -11.07 2.61 -1.32
CA ARG A 28 -11.48 3.97 -1.73
C ARG A 28 -10.33 4.98 -1.65
N GLU A 29 -9.48 4.90 -0.63
CA GLU A 29 -8.32 5.80 -0.54
C GLU A 29 -7.30 5.47 -1.63
N LEU A 30 -7.02 4.19 -1.87
CA LEU A 30 -6.11 3.74 -2.93
C LEU A 30 -6.61 4.13 -4.32
N SER A 31 -7.92 4.08 -4.58
CA SER A 31 -8.49 4.47 -5.89
C SER A 31 -8.30 5.94 -6.22
N ARG A 32 -7.99 6.79 -5.23
CA ARG A 32 -7.72 8.22 -5.43
C ARG A 32 -6.25 8.50 -5.75
N VAL A 33 -5.39 7.52 -5.51
CA VAL A 33 -3.94 7.69 -5.68
C VAL A 33 -3.63 7.65 -7.17
N HIS A 34 -3.21 8.81 -7.68
CA HIS A 34 -2.66 8.90 -9.01
C HIS A 34 -1.18 8.49 -8.95
N VAL A 35 -0.87 7.37 -9.61
CA VAL A 35 0.51 6.95 -9.87
C VAL A 35 0.85 7.41 -11.28
N VAL A 36 1.64 8.48 -11.36
CA VAL A 36 2.25 8.95 -12.61
C VAL A 36 3.54 8.17 -12.77
N ASP A 37 3.42 7.00 -13.39
CA ASP A 37 4.54 6.18 -13.79
C ASP A 37 4.20 5.58 -15.16
N GLU A 38 5.17 5.63 -16.06
CA GLU A 38 5.01 5.20 -17.46
C GLU A 38 5.28 3.69 -17.65
N GLY A 39 5.73 3.00 -16.59
CA GLY A 39 6.02 1.57 -16.58
C GLY A 39 4.98 0.70 -15.85
N THR A 40 4.91 -0.59 -16.22
CA THR A 40 4.25 -1.61 -15.41
C THR A 40 5.29 -2.26 -14.51
N HIS A 41 5.30 -1.89 -13.24
CA HIS A 41 6.23 -2.45 -12.26
C HIS A 41 5.52 -3.49 -11.39
N HIS A 42 6.03 -4.71 -11.40
CA HIS A 42 5.54 -5.76 -10.52
C HIS A 42 6.28 -5.67 -9.19
N VAL A 43 5.64 -5.11 -8.17
CA VAL A 43 6.19 -5.10 -6.81
C VAL A 43 5.88 -6.45 -6.16
N PRO A 44 6.89 -7.28 -5.80
CA PRO A 44 6.66 -8.53 -5.10
C PRO A 44 5.98 -8.27 -3.75
N SER A 45 5.33 -9.30 -3.19
CA SER A 45 4.47 -9.23 -2.01
C SER A 45 4.99 -8.26 -0.93
N ALA A 46 4.31 -7.12 -0.78
CA ALA A 46 4.66 -6.12 0.22
C ALA A 46 4.18 -6.58 1.60
N HIS A 47 5.11 -6.73 2.56
CA HIS A 47 4.77 -6.92 3.96
C HIS A 47 4.88 -5.59 4.71
N LEU A 48 3.73 -5.04 5.11
CA LEU A 48 3.65 -3.79 5.87
C LEU A 48 3.06 -4.05 7.25
N SER A 49 3.79 -3.60 8.27
CA SER A 49 3.36 -3.62 9.66
C SER A 49 3.06 -2.20 10.12
N LEU A 50 1.81 -1.95 10.51
CA LEU A 50 1.34 -0.64 10.95
C LEU A 50 0.86 -0.74 12.39
N HIS A 51 1.29 0.22 13.21
CA HIS A 51 0.73 0.40 14.55
C HIS A 51 -0.51 1.28 14.45
N VAL A 52 -1.68 0.71 14.77
CA VAL A 52 -2.97 1.39 14.75
C VAL A 52 -3.71 1.12 16.05
N ASP A 53 -4.15 2.20 16.68
CA ASP A 53 -4.90 2.16 17.93
C ASP A 53 -6.40 1.94 17.63
N LEU A 54 -7.07 1.15 18.47
CA LEU A 54 -8.51 0.88 18.35
C LEU A 54 -9.37 2.14 18.50
N SER A 55 -8.89 3.16 19.19
CA SER A 55 -9.57 4.45 19.37
C SER A 55 -9.61 5.29 18.09
N LEU A 56 -8.76 5.00 17.10
CA LEU A 56 -8.73 5.76 15.86
C LEU A 56 -10.00 5.51 15.03
N PRO A 57 -10.54 6.54 14.38
CA PRO A 57 -11.67 6.37 13.47
C PRO A 57 -11.27 5.57 12.23
N ASP A 58 -12.21 4.80 11.67
CA ASP A 58 -11.96 3.92 10.51
C ASP A 58 -11.33 4.64 9.32
N GLY A 59 -11.76 5.88 9.05
CA GLY A 59 -11.21 6.69 7.96
C GLY A 59 -9.73 7.01 8.15
N GLU A 60 -9.29 7.24 9.38
CA GLU A 60 -7.89 7.54 9.67
C GLU A 60 -7.02 6.28 9.59
N VAL A 61 -7.52 5.16 10.12
CA VAL A 61 -6.87 3.85 9.97
C VAL A 61 -6.68 3.51 8.49
N ALA A 62 -7.73 3.66 7.68
CA ALA A 62 -7.70 3.39 6.26
C ALA A 62 -6.72 4.30 5.50
N SER A 63 -6.73 5.60 5.81
CA SER A 63 -5.79 6.58 5.22
C SER A 63 -4.33 6.21 5.52
N ARG A 64 -4.01 5.83 6.77
CA ARG A 64 -2.66 5.39 7.16
C ARG A 64 -2.23 4.13 6.39
N ILE A 65 -3.12 3.14 6.25
CA ILE A 65 -2.84 1.92 5.48
C ILE A 65 -2.56 2.26 4.01
N ALA A 66 -3.43 3.04 3.38
CA ALA A 66 -3.27 3.43 1.98
C ALA A 66 -1.98 4.23 1.76
N HIS A 67 -1.67 5.18 2.64
CA HIS A 67 -0.45 5.96 2.56
C HIS A 67 0.81 5.08 2.67
N ALA A 68 0.85 4.15 3.64
CA ALA A 68 1.98 3.26 3.82
C ALA A 68 2.20 2.33 2.61
N LEU A 69 1.12 1.80 2.02
CA LEU A 69 1.17 1.01 0.79
C LEU A 69 1.77 1.81 -0.37
N VAL A 70 1.27 3.02 -0.60
CA VAL A 70 1.75 3.87 -1.69
C VAL A 70 3.22 4.24 -1.52
N THR A 71 3.62 4.63 -0.31
CA THR A 71 5.01 4.98 -0.01
C THR A 71 5.94 3.80 -0.24
N HIS A 72 5.53 2.60 0.17
CA HIS A 72 6.31 1.39 -0.05
C HIS A 72 6.44 1.02 -1.53
N VAL A 73 5.32 1.06 -2.27
CA VAL A 73 5.31 0.78 -3.72
C VAL A 73 6.20 1.78 -4.47
N ARG A 74 6.11 3.08 -4.16
CA ARG A 74 6.96 4.10 -4.78
C ARG A 74 8.44 3.86 -4.51
N GLY A 75 8.80 3.59 -3.25
CA GLY A 75 10.18 3.27 -2.89
C GLY A 75 10.70 2.01 -3.59
N ALA A 76 9.86 0.97 -3.73
CA ALA A 76 10.22 -0.25 -4.45
C ALA A 76 10.45 0.00 -5.95
N VAL A 77 9.61 0.83 -6.58
CA VAL A 77 9.77 1.23 -7.99
C VAL A 77 11.04 2.05 -8.20
N GLU A 78 11.31 3.02 -7.33
CA GLU A 78 12.53 3.84 -7.37
C GLU A 78 13.79 2.99 -7.21
N THR A 79 13.76 2.01 -6.30
CA THR A 79 14.90 1.10 -6.07
C THR A 79 15.13 0.19 -7.27
N GLY A 80 14.07 -0.42 -7.82
CA GLY A 80 14.18 -1.27 -9.01
C GLY A 80 14.69 -0.51 -10.24
N ARG A 81 14.30 0.76 -10.39
CA ARG A 81 14.80 1.63 -11.46
C ARG A 81 16.30 1.92 -11.32
N ALA A 82 16.77 2.18 -10.09
CA ALA A 82 18.18 2.44 -9.84
C ALA A 82 19.07 1.22 -10.15
N GLU A 83 18.58 0.01 -9.90
CA GLU A 83 19.29 -1.24 -10.24
C GLU A 83 19.36 -1.50 -11.76
N GLU A 84 18.28 -1.19 -12.50
CA GLU A 84 18.27 -1.30 -13.98
C GLU A 84 19.17 -0.26 -14.68
N GLU A 85 19.27 0.96 -14.14
CA GLU A 85 20.15 2.00 -14.68
C GLU A 85 21.63 1.77 -14.30
N GLY A 86 21.92 1.21 -13.12
CA GLY A 86 23.29 0.89 -12.67
C GLY A 86 23.92 -0.35 -13.30
N GLY A 87 23.11 -1.31 -13.79
CA GLY A 87 23.58 -2.57 -14.38
C GLY A 87 24.10 -2.48 -15.82
N ARG A 88 23.91 -1.35 -16.53
CA ARG A 88 24.35 -1.16 -17.93
C ARG A 88 25.72 -0.50 -18.08
N GLY A 89 26.54 -0.53 -17.03
CA GLY A 89 27.82 0.16 -16.96
C GLY A 89 29.04 -0.75 -16.82
N TRP A 90 29.12 -1.88 -17.54
CA TRP A 90 30.33 -2.71 -17.62
C TRP A 90 30.47 -3.31 -19.02
#